data_AF-A0A7S0NEE4-F1
#
_entry.id   AF-A0A7S0NEE4-F1
#
_cell.length_a   1.000
_cell.length_b   1.000
_cell.length_c   1.000
_cell.angle_alpha   90.00
_cell.angle_beta   90.00
_cell.angle_gamma   90.00
#
_symmetry.space_group_name_H-M   'P 1'
#
loop_
_entity.id
_entity.type
_entity.pdbx_description
1 polymer ?
#
loop_
_entity_poly.entity_id
_entity_poly.type
_entity_poly.pdbx_seq_one_letter_code
_entity_poly.pdbx_strand_id
1 'polypeptide(L)'
;KKKHSESLKGPAAAAQANTVTIDSAARWTPEEMEKNLIALKGSTARDDELAYHFTNNKTAKLILSSGLRASTEGQLGGGVSVCKQPPHEMGWEQWGGGEWRETLGKKLWGEKWREVLPGGPHADKLEMVIVVKVMSMVFNDDTREDILIIPESVLESRDGFHYYGLDKIVKVYDLRDTRS
;
A
#
# COMPACT_ATOMS: atom_id res chain seq x y z
N LYS A 1 10.49 -43.09 38.22
CA LYS A 1 9.61 -42.78 37.07
C LYS A 1 8.90 -41.45 37.34
N LYS A 2 8.74 -40.62 36.29
CA LYS A 2 8.25 -39.21 36.21
C LYS A 2 9.37 -38.16 36.34
N LYS A 3 10.07 -37.80 35.25
CA LYS A 3 9.74 -36.96 34.07
C LYS A 3 9.85 -35.45 34.32
N HIS A 4 10.83 -34.87 33.62
CA HIS A 4 11.05 -33.47 33.27
C HIS A 4 9.78 -32.73 32.82
N SER A 5 9.69 -31.43 33.09
CA SER A 5 9.75 -30.39 32.05
C SER A 5 9.94 -29.00 32.66
N GLU A 6 11.03 -28.34 32.27
CA GLU A 6 11.29 -26.91 32.47
C GLU A 6 10.18 -26.06 31.83
N SER A 7 9.84 -24.95 32.50
CA SER A 7 9.04 -23.88 31.90
C SER A 7 9.90 -22.61 31.86
N LEU A 8 10.72 -22.50 30.81
CA LEU A 8 11.36 -21.24 30.44
C LEU A 8 10.30 -20.37 29.75
N LYS A 9 9.63 -19.52 30.52
CA LYS A 9 8.94 -18.35 29.96
C LYS A 9 9.99 -17.34 29.57
N GLY A 10 10.41 -17.36 28.30
CA GLY A 10 11.09 -16.21 27.70
C GLY A 10 10.15 -14.99 27.74
N PRO A 11 10.68 -13.77 27.91
CA PRO A 11 9.85 -12.58 27.83
C PRO A 11 9.25 -12.51 26.43
N ALA A 12 7.91 -12.43 26.36
CA ALA A 12 7.23 -12.02 25.14
C ALA A 12 7.77 -10.62 24.80
N ALA A 13 8.60 -10.53 23.77
CA ALA A 13 8.98 -9.25 23.19
C ALA A 13 7.69 -8.57 22.74
N ALA A 14 7.26 -7.57 23.49
CA ALA A 14 6.19 -6.69 23.05
C ALA A 14 6.66 -6.05 21.75
N ALA A 15 6.05 -6.44 20.63
CA ALA A 15 6.26 -5.79 19.36
C ALA A 15 5.99 -4.29 19.56
N GLN A 16 7.00 -3.45 19.31
CA GLN A 16 6.80 -2.01 19.24
C GLN A 16 5.71 -1.76 18.20
N ALA A 17 4.59 -1.18 18.63
CA ALA A 17 3.54 -0.75 17.74
C ALA A 17 4.11 0.37 16.87
N ASN A 18 4.60 0.02 15.68
CA ASN A 18 4.97 0.99 14.65
C ASN A 18 3.74 1.86 14.36
N THR A 19 3.76 3.09 14.88
CA THR A 19 2.66 4.03 14.69
C THR A 19 2.89 4.75 13.36
N VAL A 20 2.34 4.19 12.28
CA VAL A 20 2.41 4.82 10.97
C VAL A 20 1.51 6.06 10.96
N THR A 21 2.09 7.22 10.70
CA THR A 21 1.36 8.49 10.53
C THR A 21 0.92 8.70 9.09
N ILE A 22 -0.15 9.47 8.92
CA ILE A 22 -0.53 10.03 7.62
C ILE A 22 0.14 11.39 7.49
N ASP A 23 1.02 11.51 6.50
CA ASP A 23 1.68 12.78 6.18
C ASP A 23 1.03 13.40 4.93
N SER A 24 0.94 14.73 4.91
CA SER A 24 0.46 15.42 3.71
C SER A 24 1.59 15.55 2.70
N ALA A 25 1.43 14.90 1.54
CA ALA A 25 2.32 15.10 0.40
C ALA A 25 1.74 16.06 -0.65
N ALA A 26 0.51 16.55 -0.45
CA ALA A 26 -0.17 17.50 -1.34
C ALA A 26 0.70 18.68 -1.83
N ARG A 27 1.62 19.17 -0.99
CA ARG A 27 2.50 20.31 -1.30
C ARG A 27 3.77 19.93 -2.04
N TRP A 28 4.06 18.66 -2.20
CA TRP A 28 5.31 18.20 -2.78
C TRP A 28 5.32 18.36 -4.29
N THR A 29 6.45 18.75 -4.85
CA THR A 29 6.71 18.55 -6.28
C THR A 29 6.95 17.06 -6.57
N PRO A 30 6.88 16.62 -7.84
CA PRO A 30 7.26 15.26 -8.22
C PRO A 30 8.67 14.87 -7.73
N GLU A 31 9.64 15.79 -7.78
CA GLU A 31 11.02 15.56 -7.33
C GLU A 31 11.10 15.41 -5.81
N GLU A 32 10.30 16.17 -5.05
CA GLU A 32 10.21 16.01 -3.59
C GLU A 32 9.59 14.66 -3.23
N MET A 33 8.56 14.22 -3.96
CA MET A 33 7.97 12.89 -3.81
C MET A 33 9.00 11.79 -4.08
N GLU A 34 9.72 11.87 -5.21
CA GLU A 34 10.79 10.94 -5.56
C GLU A 34 11.85 10.86 -4.45
N LYS A 35 12.38 12.01 -4.03
CA LYS A 35 13.40 12.08 -2.98
C LYS A 35 12.95 11.44 -1.66
N ASN A 36 11.71 11.69 -1.24
CA ASN A 36 11.17 11.10 -0.01
C ASN A 36 10.98 9.58 -0.13
N LEU A 37 10.57 9.09 -1.31
CA LEU A 37 10.43 7.65 -1.55
C LEU A 37 11.79 6.93 -1.64
N ILE A 38 12.80 7.55 -2.24
CA ILE A 38 14.19 7.06 -2.22
C ILE A 38 14.70 6.96 -0.78
N ALA A 39 14.49 7.99 0.04
CA ALA A 39 14.88 7.97 1.44
C ALA A 39 14.14 6.87 2.22
N LEU A 40 12.84 6.70 1.98
CA LEU A 40 12.03 5.64 2.59
C LEU A 40 12.53 4.25 2.20
N LYS A 41 12.81 4.02 0.90
CA LYS A 41 13.39 2.77 0.39
C LYS A 41 14.76 2.50 1.03
N GLY A 42 15.61 3.51 1.16
CA GLY A 42 16.92 3.40 1.82
C GLY A 42 16.85 3.04 3.31
N SER A 43 15.71 3.29 3.95
CA SER A 43 15.43 2.90 5.34
C SER A 43 14.74 1.53 5.49
N THR A 44 14.36 0.90 4.37
CA THR A 44 13.71 -0.40 4.32
C THR A 44 14.76 -1.51 4.17
N ALA A 45 14.41 -2.76 4.52
CA ALA A 45 15.32 -3.89 4.35
C ALA A 45 15.73 -4.05 2.86
N ARG A 46 16.95 -4.52 2.64
CA ARG A 46 17.53 -4.65 1.29
C ARG A 46 16.70 -5.57 0.37
N ASP A 47 16.09 -6.60 0.95
CA ASP A 47 15.33 -7.63 0.22
C ASP A 47 13.83 -7.31 0.11
N ASP A 48 13.45 -6.06 0.42
CA ASP A 48 12.08 -5.57 0.33
C ASP A 48 12.01 -4.42 -0.69
N GLU A 49 11.06 -4.48 -1.62
CA GLU A 49 10.65 -3.40 -2.52
C GLU A 49 9.51 -2.56 -1.94
N LEU A 50 9.38 -1.31 -2.41
CA LEU A 50 8.21 -0.49 -2.10
C LEU A 50 7.13 -0.70 -3.14
N ALA A 51 5.88 -0.83 -2.69
CA ALA A 51 4.69 -0.86 -3.52
C ALA A 51 3.61 0.07 -2.98
N TYR A 52 2.64 0.43 -3.82
CA TYR A 52 1.75 1.57 -3.60
C TYR A 52 0.28 1.17 -3.71
N HIS A 53 -0.46 1.26 -2.62
CA HIS A 53 -1.90 1.03 -2.62
C HIS A 53 -2.66 2.36 -2.57
N PHE A 54 -3.34 2.71 -3.68
CA PHE A 54 -4.16 3.91 -3.76
C PHE A 54 -5.55 3.67 -3.18
N THR A 55 -6.02 4.61 -2.37
CA THR A 55 -7.33 4.50 -1.72
C THR A 55 -7.90 5.85 -1.29
N ASN A 56 -9.06 5.84 -0.63
CA ASN A 56 -9.68 7.02 -0.05
C ASN A 56 -9.28 7.22 1.43
N ASN A 57 -9.45 8.43 1.97
CA ASN A 57 -9.06 8.75 3.36
C ASN A 57 -9.71 7.82 4.40
N LYS A 58 -10.99 7.50 4.20
CA LYS A 58 -11.76 6.63 5.11
C LYS A 58 -11.18 5.22 5.14
N THR A 59 -10.83 4.67 3.98
CA THR A 59 -10.29 3.32 3.82
C THR A 59 -8.85 3.24 4.30
N ALA A 60 -8.04 4.29 4.08
CA ALA A 60 -6.69 4.37 4.63
C ALA A 60 -6.69 4.26 6.17
N LYS A 61 -7.61 4.96 6.85
CA LYS A 61 -7.78 4.86 8.31
C LYS A 61 -8.17 3.45 8.76
N LEU A 62 -9.04 2.77 8.01
CA LEU A 62 -9.39 1.37 8.30
C LEU A 62 -8.19 0.45 8.13
N ILE A 63 -7.46 0.60 7.02
CA ILE A 63 -6.24 -0.19 6.73
C ILE A 63 -5.19 0.00 7.84
N LEU A 64 -5.01 1.21 8.36
CA LEU A 64 -4.10 1.45 9.49
C LEU A 64 -4.52 0.78 10.80
N SER A 65 -5.77 0.32 10.92
CA SER A 65 -6.26 -0.44 12.08
C SER A 65 -6.18 -1.96 11.91
N SER A 66 -6.20 -2.46 10.66
CA SER A 66 -6.39 -3.89 10.38
C SER A 66 -5.41 -4.51 9.39
N GLY A 67 -4.60 -3.71 8.69
CA GLY A 67 -3.85 -4.15 7.50
C GLY A 67 -4.70 -4.10 6.22
N LEU A 68 -4.07 -4.38 5.08
CA LEU A 68 -4.75 -4.38 3.78
C LEU A 68 -5.47 -5.71 3.61
N ARG A 69 -6.79 -5.70 3.65
CA ARG A 69 -7.57 -6.92 3.41
C ARG A 69 -7.50 -7.33 1.94
N ALA A 70 -7.22 -8.59 1.68
CA ALA A 70 -7.37 -9.17 0.36
C ALA A 70 -8.83 -9.05 -0.11
N SER A 71 -8.99 -8.67 -1.37
CA SER A 71 -10.29 -8.80 -2.00
C SER A 71 -10.55 -10.27 -2.33
N THR A 72 -11.78 -10.73 -2.14
CA THR A 72 -12.27 -12.00 -2.72
C THR A 72 -12.68 -11.83 -4.18
N GLU A 73 -12.86 -10.57 -4.61
CA GLU A 73 -13.28 -10.17 -5.94
C GLU A 73 -12.13 -9.45 -6.65
N GLY A 74 -11.67 -9.94 -7.79
CA GLY A 74 -10.57 -9.32 -8.54
C GLY A 74 -10.19 -10.14 -9.75
N GLN A 75 -9.49 -9.53 -10.71
CA GLN A 75 -9.20 -10.14 -12.02
C GLN A 75 -8.47 -11.50 -11.96
N LEU A 76 -7.91 -11.91 -10.82
CA LEU A 76 -7.11 -13.14 -10.66
C LEU A 76 -7.44 -13.97 -9.40
N GLY A 77 -8.70 -14.00 -8.96
CA GLY A 77 -9.12 -14.89 -7.86
C GLY A 77 -8.83 -14.37 -6.45
N GLY A 78 -8.58 -13.06 -6.32
CA GLY A 78 -8.40 -12.36 -5.05
C GLY A 78 -6.96 -11.96 -4.74
N GLY A 79 -6.75 -11.41 -3.55
CA GLY A 79 -5.45 -10.93 -3.06
C GLY A 79 -5.42 -9.42 -2.80
N VAL A 80 -4.22 -8.90 -2.49
CA VAL A 80 -3.99 -7.46 -2.29
C VAL A 80 -3.32 -6.88 -3.52
N SER A 81 -4.02 -5.98 -4.21
CA SER A 81 -3.50 -5.27 -5.38
C SER A 81 -2.76 -3.99 -4.98
N VAL A 82 -1.54 -3.86 -5.47
CA VAL A 82 -0.67 -2.70 -5.27
C VAL A 82 -0.02 -2.31 -6.60
N CYS A 83 0.33 -1.04 -6.76
CA CYS A 83 1.15 -0.58 -7.87
C CYS A 83 2.63 -0.78 -7.58
N LYS A 84 3.38 -1.12 -8.64
CA LYS A 84 4.85 -1.16 -8.60
C LYS A 84 5.46 0.23 -8.76
N GLN A 85 4.83 1.09 -9.57
CA GLN A 85 5.33 2.45 -9.78
C GLN A 85 4.77 3.45 -8.74
N PRO A 86 5.61 4.40 -8.29
CA PRO A 86 5.21 5.44 -7.35
C PRO A 86 4.29 6.50 -8.01
N PRO A 87 3.62 7.34 -7.19
CA PRO A 87 2.74 8.38 -7.70
C PRO A 87 3.39 9.32 -8.74
N HIS A 88 4.64 9.77 -8.51
CA HIS A 88 5.31 10.72 -9.40
C HIS A 88 5.62 10.14 -10.78
N GLU A 89 6.00 8.86 -10.87
CA GLU A 89 6.18 8.15 -12.15
C GLU A 89 4.85 7.90 -12.88
N MET A 90 3.76 7.84 -12.13
CA MET A 90 2.40 7.72 -12.67
C MET A 90 1.80 9.07 -13.09
N GLY A 91 2.57 10.16 -13.03
CA GLY A 91 2.15 11.50 -13.45
C GLY A 91 1.43 12.32 -12.37
N TRP A 92 1.60 11.96 -11.09
CA TRP A 92 1.04 12.75 -9.99
C TRP A 92 1.86 14.03 -9.84
N GLU A 93 1.17 15.16 -9.73
CA GLU A 93 1.80 16.46 -9.50
C GLU A 93 1.28 17.12 -8.22
N GLN A 94 1.97 18.20 -7.82
CA GLN A 94 1.62 19.01 -6.66
C GLN A 94 0.11 19.32 -6.65
N TRP A 95 -0.48 19.19 -5.47
CA TRP A 95 -1.91 19.38 -5.19
C TRP A 95 -2.83 18.35 -5.86
N GLY A 96 -2.32 17.15 -6.15
CA GLY A 96 -3.12 16.11 -6.78
C GLY A 96 -3.41 16.39 -8.27
N GLY A 97 -2.67 17.32 -8.87
CA GLY A 97 -2.71 17.64 -10.29
C GLY A 97 -2.01 16.58 -11.16
N GLY A 98 -1.80 16.94 -12.42
CA GLY A 98 -1.27 16.04 -13.44
C GLY A 98 -2.29 15.02 -13.95
N GLU A 99 -1.83 14.15 -14.85
CA GLU A 99 -2.67 13.18 -15.56
C GLU A 99 -2.81 11.83 -14.83
N TRP A 100 -2.29 11.73 -13.61
CA TRP A 100 -2.21 10.46 -12.87
C TRP A 100 -3.53 9.74 -12.64
N ARG A 101 -4.63 10.48 -12.48
CA ARG A 101 -5.96 9.87 -12.33
C ARG A 101 -6.37 9.11 -13.59
N GLU A 102 -6.06 9.67 -14.76
CA GLU A 102 -6.27 9.00 -16.03
C GLU A 102 -5.28 7.86 -16.23
N THR A 103 -3.99 8.06 -15.94
CA THR A 103 -2.95 7.03 -16.03
C THR A 103 -3.25 5.82 -15.14
N LEU A 104 -3.45 6.04 -13.84
CA LEU A 104 -3.82 4.99 -12.89
C LEU A 104 -5.18 4.39 -13.21
N GLY A 105 -6.15 5.22 -13.60
CA GLY A 105 -7.47 4.75 -14.02
C GLY A 105 -7.35 3.72 -15.14
N LYS A 106 -6.62 4.03 -16.20
CA LYS A 106 -6.44 3.13 -17.35
C LYS A 106 -5.69 1.86 -16.96
N LYS A 107 -4.62 1.99 -16.16
CA LYS A 107 -3.80 0.85 -15.71
C LYS A 107 -4.58 -0.08 -14.77
N LEU A 108 -5.31 0.46 -13.79
CA LEU A 108 -5.93 -0.31 -12.69
C LEU A 108 -7.42 -0.64 -12.90
N TRP A 109 -8.18 0.23 -13.57
CA TRP A 109 -9.63 0.09 -13.76
C TRP A 109 -10.04 -0.27 -15.20
N GLY A 110 -9.10 -0.30 -16.16
CA GLY A 110 -9.37 -0.68 -17.54
C GLY A 110 -10.48 0.16 -18.18
N GLU A 111 -11.53 -0.47 -18.71
CA GLU A 111 -12.66 0.23 -19.35
C GLU A 111 -13.40 1.20 -18.40
N LYS A 112 -13.33 0.96 -17.08
CA LYS A 112 -13.98 1.78 -16.06
C LYS A 112 -13.12 2.94 -15.56
N TRP A 113 -11.98 3.22 -16.20
CA TRP A 113 -11.06 4.27 -15.76
C TRP A 113 -11.70 5.65 -15.55
N ARG A 114 -12.76 5.97 -16.30
CA ARG A 114 -13.48 7.23 -16.15
C ARG A 114 -14.18 7.37 -14.79
N GLU A 115 -14.45 6.27 -14.10
CA GLU A 115 -15.11 6.28 -12.79
C GLU A 115 -14.22 6.91 -11.70
N VAL A 116 -12.89 6.92 -11.87
CA VAL A 116 -11.92 7.48 -10.90
C VAL A 116 -11.47 8.92 -11.22
N LEU A 117 -11.97 9.50 -12.32
CA LEU A 117 -11.76 10.91 -12.65
C LEU A 117 -12.57 11.83 -11.72
N PRO A 118 -12.20 13.11 -11.60
CA PRO A 118 -12.97 14.09 -10.82
C PRO A 118 -14.46 14.10 -11.23
N GLY A 119 -15.36 14.00 -10.24
CA GLY A 119 -16.81 13.91 -10.46
C GLY A 119 -17.35 12.50 -10.74
N GLY A 120 -16.48 11.49 -10.93
CA GLY A 120 -16.85 10.09 -11.06
C GLY A 120 -17.22 9.43 -9.73
N PRO A 121 -17.94 8.29 -9.76
CA PRO A 121 -18.40 7.57 -8.55
C PRO A 121 -17.27 6.98 -7.70
N HIS A 122 -16.05 6.91 -8.23
CA HIS A 122 -14.86 6.38 -7.57
C HIS A 122 -13.71 7.38 -7.55
N ALA A 123 -14.00 8.68 -7.73
CA ALA A 123 -13.00 9.74 -7.69
C ALA A 123 -12.22 9.79 -6.37
N ASP A 124 -12.86 9.38 -5.27
CA ASP A 124 -12.26 9.33 -3.94
C ASP A 124 -11.20 8.22 -3.79
N LYS A 125 -11.19 7.20 -4.67
CA LYS A 125 -10.22 6.09 -4.61
C LYS A 125 -8.78 6.49 -4.87
N LEU A 126 -8.56 7.72 -5.33
CA LEU A 126 -7.26 8.31 -5.62
C LEU A 126 -7.04 9.56 -4.75
N GLU A 127 -7.11 9.40 -3.43
CA GLU A 127 -6.86 10.47 -2.44
C GLU A 127 -5.61 10.22 -1.60
N MET A 128 -5.36 8.96 -1.28
CA MET A 128 -4.27 8.53 -0.41
C MET A 128 -3.43 7.50 -1.13
N VAL A 129 -2.14 7.45 -0.80
CA VAL A 129 -1.29 6.30 -1.12
C VAL A 129 -0.75 5.69 0.16
N ILE A 130 -0.96 4.39 0.31
CA ILE A 130 -0.36 3.57 1.36
C ILE A 130 0.87 2.92 0.76
N VAL A 131 2.04 3.25 1.31
CA VAL A 131 3.31 2.66 0.91
C VAL A 131 3.54 1.42 1.76
N VAL A 132 3.72 0.29 1.10
CA VAL A 132 4.00 -0.99 1.74
C VAL A 132 5.35 -1.52 1.29
N LYS A 133 6.01 -2.29 2.16
CA LYS A 133 7.19 -3.08 1.80
C LYS A 133 6.75 -4.47 1.36
N VAL A 134 7.30 -4.99 0.27
CA VAL A 134 7.02 -6.32 -0.30
C VAL A 134 8.33 -7.01 -0.59
N MET A 135 8.49 -8.27 -0.18
CA MET A 135 9.70 -9.04 -0.47
C MET A 135 10.02 -9.02 -1.97
N SER A 136 11.27 -8.72 -2.34
CA SER A 136 11.70 -8.60 -3.74
C SER A 136 11.41 -9.85 -4.55
N MET A 137 11.46 -11.05 -3.94
CA MET A 137 11.07 -12.29 -4.61
C MET A 137 9.61 -12.25 -5.07
N VAL A 138 8.67 -11.78 -4.24
CA VAL A 138 7.26 -11.65 -4.59
C VAL A 138 7.05 -10.52 -5.59
N PHE A 139 7.75 -9.40 -5.41
CA PHE A 139 7.64 -8.23 -6.28
C PHE A 139 8.08 -8.53 -7.72
N ASN A 140 9.14 -9.33 -7.87
CA ASN A 140 9.76 -9.66 -9.16
C ASN A 140 9.17 -10.92 -9.82
N ASP A 141 8.43 -11.76 -9.10
CA ASP A 141 7.76 -12.94 -9.66
C ASP A 141 6.59 -12.55 -10.59
N ASP A 142 6.00 -11.38 -10.34
CA ASP A 142 4.93 -10.86 -11.16
C ASP A 142 5.46 -10.18 -12.43
N THR A 143 5.09 -10.67 -13.61
CA THR A 143 5.57 -10.13 -14.90
C THR A 143 4.84 -8.86 -15.33
N ARG A 144 3.78 -8.46 -14.62
CA ARG A 144 3.09 -7.19 -14.89
C ARG A 144 3.98 -6.01 -14.55
N GLU A 145 3.96 -5.01 -15.42
CA GLU A 145 4.80 -3.81 -15.29
C GLU A 145 4.33 -2.93 -14.13
N ASP A 146 3.03 -2.68 -14.03
CA ASP A 146 2.49 -1.64 -13.15
C ASP A 146 1.82 -2.15 -11.88
N ILE A 147 1.34 -3.39 -11.89
CA ILE A 147 0.47 -3.95 -10.85
C ILE A 147 1.13 -5.20 -10.31
N LEU A 148 1.12 -5.33 -8.99
CA LEU A 148 1.46 -6.56 -8.27
C LEU A 148 0.23 -7.03 -7.51
N ILE A 149 -0.13 -8.31 -7.67
CA ILE A 149 -1.05 -8.96 -6.75
C ILE A 149 -0.23 -9.77 -5.76
N ILE A 150 -0.25 -9.34 -4.50
CA ILE A 150 0.42 -10.05 -3.42
C ILE A 150 -0.35 -11.37 -3.20
N PRO A 151 0.31 -12.54 -3.35
CA PRO A 151 -0.35 -13.84 -3.30
C PRO A 151 -0.81 -14.17 -1.89
N GLU A 152 -1.90 -14.93 -1.78
CA GLU A 152 -2.48 -15.35 -0.49
C GLU A 152 -1.47 -16.08 0.42
N SER A 153 -0.50 -16.78 -0.17
CA SER A 153 0.55 -17.52 0.56
C SER A 153 1.45 -16.63 1.44
N VAL A 154 1.49 -15.32 1.19
CA VAL A 154 2.25 -14.35 2.01
C VAL A 154 1.35 -13.43 2.82
N LEU A 155 0.04 -13.70 2.85
CA LEU A 155 -0.95 -12.97 3.64
C LEU A 155 -1.22 -13.68 4.97
N GLU A 156 -1.60 -12.90 5.97
CA GLU A 156 -2.03 -13.41 7.27
C GLU A 156 -3.51 -13.76 7.23
N SER A 157 -3.87 -15.00 7.58
CA SER A 157 -5.27 -15.41 7.76
C SER A 157 -5.78 -14.94 9.13
N ARG A 158 -6.86 -14.16 9.15
CA ARG A 158 -7.55 -13.71 10.37
C ARG A 158 -9.06 -13.62 10.13
N ASP A 159 -9.85 -14.23 11.00
CA ASP A 159 -11.32 -14.20 10.97
C ASP A 159 -11.94 -14.62 9.61
N GLY A 160 -11.33 -15.58 8.93
CA GLY A 160 -11.78 -16.06 7.62
C GLY A 160 -11.43 -15.12 6.45
N PHE A 161 -10.59 -14.12 6.66
CA PHE A 161 -10.07 -13.23 5.62
C PHE A 161 -8.54 -13.27 5.60
N HIS A 162 -7.96 -12.83 4.48
CA HIS A 162 -6.52 -12.67 4.32
C HIS A 162 -6.13 -11.19 4.37
N TYR A 163 -5.04 -10.88 5.06
CA TYR A 163 -4.56 -9.51 5.22
C TYR A 163 -3.07 -9.40 4.91
N TYR A 164 -2.69 -8.30 4.26
CA TYR A 164 -1.32 -7.84 4.30
C TYR A 164 -1.09 -7.08 5.60
N GLY A 165 -0.18 -7.61 6.41
CA GLY A 165 0.03 -7.21 7.81
C GLY A 165 0.34 -5.74 8.01
N LEU A 166 -0.01 -5.21 9.18
CA LEU A 166 0.29 -3.82 9.56
C LEU A 166 1.79 -3.54 9.58
N ASP A 167 2.61 -4.55 9.91
CA ASP A 167 4.07 -4.45 9.91
C ASP A 167 4.67 -4.22 8.50
N LYS A 168 3.86 -4.43 7.44
CA LYS A 168 4.22 -4.19 6.05
C LYS A 168 3.96 -2.76 5.61
N ILE A 169 3.12 -2.01 6.32
CA ILE A 169 2.85 -0.60 5.99
C ILE A 169 4.01 0.24 6.53
N VAL A 170 4.68 0.98 5.64
CA VAL A 170 5.83 1.81 6.01
C VAL A 170 5.47 3.29 6.06
N LYS A 171 4.53 3.75 5.24
CA LYS A 171 4.09 5.15 5.23
C LYS A 171 2.72 5.32 4.60
N VAL A 172 2.02 6.40 4.94
CA VAL A 172 0.81 6.83 4.24
C VAL A 172 0.94 8.30 3.88
N TYR A 173 0.67 8.62 2.61
CA TYR A 173 0.64 10.00 2.13
C TYR A 173 -0.76 10.41 1.69
N ASP A 174 -1.17 11.60 2.11
CA ASP A 174 -2.32 12.32 1.57
C ASP A 174 -1.93 13.04 0.29
N LEU A 175 -2.58 12.70 -0.81
CA LEU A 175 -2.31 13.18 -2.17
C LEU A 175 -3.35 14.21 -2.65
N ARG A 176 -4.34 14.54 -1.82
CA ARG A 176 -5.46 15.42 -2.20
C ARG A 176 -5.01 16.86 -2.40
N ASP A 177 -5.77 17.60 -3.21
CA ASP A 177 -5.70 19.06 -3.16
C ASP A 177 -6.28 19.53 -1.82
N THR A 178 -5.46 20.17 -0.98
CA THR A 178 -5.91 20.76 0.29
C THR A 178 -6.02 22.29 0.22
N ARG A 179 -5.95 22.88 -0.98
CA ARG A 179 -6.18 24.32 -1.18
C ARG A 179 -7.69 24.58 -1.20
N SER A 180 -8.26 24.76 -0.02
CA SER A 180 -9.59 25.35 0.16
C SER A 180 -9.54 26.86 0.02
#